data_AF-A0A967Q615-F1
#
_entry.id   AF-A0A967Q615-F1
#
_cell.length_a   1.000
_cell.length_b   1.000
_cell.length_c   1.000
_cell.angle_alpha   90.00
_cell.angle_beta   90.00
_cell.angle_gamma   90.00
#
_symmetry.space_group_name_H-M   'P 1'
#
loop_
_entity.id
_entity.type
_entity.pdbx_description
1 polymer ?
#
loop_
_entity_poly.entity_id
_entity_poly.type
_entity_poly.pdbx_seq_one_letter_code
_entity_poly.pdbx_strand_id
1 'polypeptide(L)'
;MTRASSRQWVLKPQDLAVALKLVALQGQWLPYAGLGDAMRLSRFEAHAAVQRLMAAGLVADIEGQPRPVLAALQSFVLYGAPYAYPAVWGAMTRGFPTICGVAPLKEIVGTGEPPPVWPHPEGVARGPALLPLYRNLPLAARDDLALYALLALFDALRAGRARERELATRLLKERLSGEASRESAGVNGDDAVVIGKDLTVSRKALNSLAERFHIRRLSIFGSAARGELRPDSDIDLLVEFEPEGAPSLWTQTELQDELSRLFGGRPVDVVPPEVLRNPYRRKAIERDLKVLIDEAA
;
A
#
# COMPACT_ATOMS: atom_id res chain seq x y z
N MET A 1 21.93 16.61 -19.31
CA MET A 1 21.46 16.37 -20.69
C MET A 1 21.81 14.95 -21.09
N THR A 2 20.82 14.07 -21.18
CA THR A 2 20.99 12.68 -21.64
C THR A 2 21.45 12.72 -23.11
N ARG A 3 22.62 12.14 -23.43
CA ARG A 3 23.09 12.04 -24.81
C ARG A 3 22.00 11.40 -25.67
N ALA A 4 21.76 11.93 -26.86
CA ALA A 4 20.84 11.34 -27.83
C ALA A 4 21.25 9.89 -28.11
N SER A 5 20.55 8.94 -27.49
CA SER A 5 20.53 7.55 -27.92
C SER A 5 19.95 7.53 -29.33
N SER A 6 20.50 6.73 -30.24
CA SER A 6 20.06 6.62 -31.63
C SER A 6 18.64 6.03 -31.82
N ARG A 7 17.85 5.94 -30.74
CA ARG A 7 16.53 5.35 -30.70
C ARG A 7 15.56 6.23 -29.92
N GLN A 8 14.37 6.43 -30.49
CA GLN A 8 13.24 7.07 -29.81
C GLN A 8 12.88 6.30 -28.54
N TRP A 9 12.74 7.02 -27.43
CA TRP A 9 12.28 6.44 -26.17
C TRP A 9 10.76 6.33 -26.19
N VAL A 10 10.24 5.15 -25.82
CA VAL A 10 8.80 4.83 -25.85
C VAL A 10 8.46 4.09 -24.58
N LEU A 11 7.49 4.59 -23.82
CA LEU A 11 7.00 3.91 -22.62
C LEU A 11 6.33 2.58 -23.00
N LYS A 12 6.61 1.55 -22.22
CA LYS A 12 6.03 0.22 -22.32
C LYS A 12 4.95 0.03 -21.24
N PRO A 13 3.98 -0.88 -21.45
CA PRO A 13 3.00 -1.23 -20.42
C PRO A 13 3.61 -1.56 -19.04
N GLN A 14 4.73 -2.29 -18.99
CA GLN A 14 5.42 -2.62 -17.73
C GLN A 14 5.98 -1.39 -17.00
N ASP A 15 6.30 -0.31 -17.72
CA ASP A 15 6.85 0.91 -17.12
C ASP A 15 5.80 1.61 -16.26
N LEU A 16 4.54 1.59 -16.69
CA LEU A 16 3.42 2.10 -15.88
C LEU A 16 3.32 1.33 -14.56
N ALA A 17 3.40 0.01 -14.60
CA ALA A 17 3.34 -0.81 -13.39
C ALA A 17 4.53 -0.51 -12.45
N VAL A 18 5.73 -0.28 -13.00
CA VAL A 18 6.90 0.15 -12.22
C VAL A 18 6.67 1.53 -11.60
N ALA A 19 6.08 2.48 -12.32
CA ALA A 19 5.75 3.80 -11.75
C ALA A 19 4.75 3.69 -10.59
N LEU A 20 3.72 2.86 -10.72
CA LEU A 20 2.77 2.60 -9.64
C LEU A 20 3.41 1.86 -8.45
N LYS A 21 4.39 0.98 -8.69
CA LYS A 21 5.19 0.39 -7.61
C LYS A 21 5.99 1.45 -6.86
N LEU A 22 6.59 2.41 -7.55
CA LEU A 22 7.31 3.51 -6.89
C LEU A 22 6.38 4.38 -6.03
N VAL A 23 5.10 4.54 -6.44
CA VAL A 23 4.07 5.17 -5.61
C VAL A 23 3.73 4.30 -4.39
N ALA A 24 3.53 2.99 -4.59
CA ALA A 24 3.22 2.05 -3.52
C ALA A 24 4.33 1.96 -2.45
N LEU A 25 5.59 2.20 -2.84
CA LEU A 25 6.72 2.25 -1.91
C LEU A 25 6.72 3.48 -1.01
N GLN A 26 5.93 4.52 -1.28
CA GLN A 26 5.76 5.71 -0.41
C GLN A 26 7.07 6.34 0.10
N GLY A 27 8.11 6.36 -0.73
CA GLY A 27 9.40 6.91 -0.29
C GLY A 27 10.43 5.86 0.13
N GLN A 28 10.06 4.59 0.28
CA GLN A 28 11.03 3.51 0.43
C GLN A 28 11.83 3.32 -0.85
N TRP A 29 13.13 3.08 -0.70
CA TRP A 29 14.04 2.87 -1.83
C TRP A 29 14.35 1.39 -1.99
N LEU A 30 14.28 0.92 -3.24
CA LEU A 30 14.73 -0.41 -3.63
C LEU A 30 15.85 -0.26 -4.68
N PRO A 31 16.98 -0.95 -4.51
CA PRO A 31 17.92 -1.16 -5.60
C PRO A 31 17.22 -1.84 -6.80
N TYR A 32 17.74 -1.67 -8.01
CA TYR A 32 17.12 -2.25 -9.22
C TYR A 32 16.96 -3.78 -9.18
N ALA A 33 17.79 -4.49 -8.41
CA ALA A 33 17.61 -5.92 -8.18
C ALA A 33 16.33 -6.20 -7.38
N GLY A 34 16.16 -5.55 -6.22
CA GLY A 34 14.96 -5.67 -5.40
C GLY A 34 13.70 -5.14 -6.10
N LEU A 35 13.81 -4.07 -6.90
CA LEU A 35 12.69 -3.61 -7.73
C LEU A 35 12.33 -4.64 -8.81
N GLY A 36 13.32 -5.30 -9.42
CA GLY A 36 13.11 -6.39 -10.36
C GLY A 36 12.39 -7.57 -9.70
N ASP A 37 12.88 -8.02 -8.55
CA ASP A 37 12.28 -9.12 -7.79
C ASP A 37 10.83 -8.83 -7.40
N ALA A 38 10.59 -7.64 -6.85
CA ALA A 38 9.25 -7.18 -6.47
C ALA A 38 8.29 -7.09 -7.67
N MET A 39 8.80 -6.74 -8.84
CA MET A 39 8.01 -6.61 -10.07
C MET A 39 8.02 -7.87 -10.94
N ARG A 40 8.67 -8.96 -10.49
CA ARG A 40 8.85 -10.18 -11.30
C ARG A 40 9.45 -9.89 -12.70
N LEU A 41 10.38 -8.93 -12.73
CA LEU A 41 11.16 -8.48 -13.88
C LEU A 41 12.65 -8.75 -13.64
N SER A 42 13.45 -8.82 -14.70
CA SER A 42 14.90 -8.78 -14.51
C SER A 42 15.37 -7.41 -14.01
N ARG A 43 16.52 -7.37 -13.33
CA ARG A 43 17.19 -6.12 -12.91
C ARG A 43 17.35 -5.14 -14.08
N PHE A 44 17.68 -5.64 -15.28
CA PHE A 44 17.87 -4.81 -16.46
C PHE A 44 16.56 -4.22 -16.99
N GLU A 45 15.48 -4.99 -16.92
CA GLU A 45 14.14 -4.49 -17.28
C GLU A 45 13.65 -3.44 -16.30
N ALA A 46 13.85 -3.64 -15.00
CA ALA A 46 13.52 -2.66 -13.96
C ALA A 46 14.30 -1.36 -14.16
N HIS A 47 15.63 -1.45 -14.37
CA HIS A 47 16.46 -0.29 -14.69
C HIS A 47 15.97 0.42 -15.96
N ALA A 48 15.75 -0.32 -17.04
CA ALA A 48 15.32 0.27 -18.31
C ALA A 48 13.91 0.91 -18.21
N ALA A 49 13.02 0.36 -17.39
CA ALA A 49 11.71 0.95 -17.11
C ALA A 49 11.85 2.29 -16.39
N VAL A 50 12.66 2.34 -15.32
CA VAL A 50 12.94 3.58 -14.60
C VAL A 50 13.58 4.63 -15.50
N GLN A 51 14.55 4.24 -16.33
CA GLN A 51 15.13 5.16 -17.31
C GLN A 51 14.04 5.74 -18.21
N ARG A 52 13.17 4.91 -18.82
CA ARG A 52 12.09 5.39 -19.68
C ARG A 52 11.13 6.33 -18.98
N LEU A 53 10.79 6.05 -17.72
CA LEU A 53 9.98 6.93 -16.89
C LEU A 53 10.67 8.28 -16.62
N MET A 54 11.99 8.28 -16.39
CA MET A 54 12.77 9.51 -16.21
C MET A 54 12.83 10.34 -17.48
N ALA A 55 13.06 9.71 -18.63
CA ALA A 55 13.04 10.41 -19.91
C ALA A 55 11.65 10.99 -20.25
N ALA A 56 10.58 10.36 -19.76
CA ALA A 56 9.21 10.87 -19.88
C ALA A 56 8.84 11.92 -18.82
N GLY A 57 9.74 12.25 -17.88
CA GLY A 57 9.47 13.18 -16.78
C GLY A 57 8.48 12.67 -15.73
N LEU A 58 8.16 11.37 -15.73
CA LEU A 58 7.23 10.75 -14.78
C LEU A 58 7.94 10.33 -13.48
N VAL A 59 9.26 10.19 -13.52
CA VAL A 59 10.13 9.87 -12.39
C VAL A 59 11.32 10.83 -12.41
N ALA A 60 11.72 11.32 -11.24
CA ALA A 60 12.93 12.12 -11.05
C ALA A 60 13.99 11.31 -10.31
N ASP A 61 15.26 11.63 -10.56
CA ASP A 61 16.36 11.16 -9.71
C ASP A 61 16.53 12.13 -8.56
N ILE A 62 16.42 11.63 -7.32
CA ILE A 62 16.75 12.38 -6.11
C ILE A 62 17.85 11.61 -5.41
N GLU A 63 19.09 12.11 -5.48
CA GLU A 63 20.27 11.51 -4.82
C GLU A 63 20.52 10.04 -5.20
N GLY A 64 20.32 9.68 -6.46
CA GLY A 64 20.45 8.30 -6.96
C GLY A 64 19.22 7.43 -6.71
N GLN A 65 18.14 8.00 -6.17
CA GLN A 65 16.91 7.29 -5.85
C GLN A 65 15.79 7.73 -6.80
N PRO A 66 15.19 6.81 -7.58
CA PRO A 66 14.07 7.15 -8.44
C PRO A 66 12.82 7.48 -7.62
N ARG A 67 12.27 8.68 -7.80
CA ARG A 67 11.07 9.18 -7.13
C ARG A 67 9.98 9.51 -8.14
N PRO A 68 8.71 9.10 -7.92
CA PRO A 68 7.64 9.45 -8.84
C PRO A 68 7.36 10.96 -8.77
N VAL A 69 7.22 11.59 -9.93
CA VAL A 69 6.74 12.98 -10.03
C VAL A 69 5.22 12.92 -10.00
N LEU A 70 4.63 12.94 -8.80
CA LEU A 70 3.22 12.62 -8.57
C LEU A 70 2.25 13.42 -9.45
N ALA A 71 2.46 14.73 -9.61
CA ALA A 71 1.62 15.55 -10.49
C ALA A 71 1.65 15.10 -11.96
N ALA A 72 2.85 14.84 -12.50
CA ALA A 72 3.01 14.37 -13.88
C ALA A 72 2.45 12.95 -14.06
N LEU A 73 2.71 12.07 -13.08
CA LEU A 73 2.21 10.72 -13.07
C LEU A 73 0.67 10.70 -12.98
N GLN A 74 0.06 11.53 -12.14
CA GLN A 74 -1.40 11.66 -12.06
C GLN A 74 -1.99 12.05 -13.41
N SER A 75 -1.47 13.11 -14.03
CA SER A 75 -1.94 13.54 -15.36
C SER A 75 -1.81 12.43 -16.40
N PHE A 76 -0.68 11.74 -16.43
CA PHE A 76 -0.47 10.63 -17.36
C PHE A 76 -1.40 9.44 -17.08
N VAL A 77 -1.48 8.98 -15.83
CA VAL A 77 -2.31 7.83 -15.43
C VAL A 77 -3.78 8.08 -15.72
N LEU A 78 -4.30 9.28 -15.43
CA LEU A 78 -5.71 9.59 -15.60
C LEU A 78 -6.11 9.82 -17.07
N TYR A 79 -5.24 10.46 -17.86
CA TYR A 79 -5.64 10.98 -19.17
C TYR A 79 -4.85 10.41 -20.36
N GLY A 80 -3.69 9.80 -20.14
CA GLY A 80 -2.84 9.25 -21.21
C GLY A 80 -2.75 7.73 -21.22
N ALA A 81 -2.48 7.14 -20.04
CA ALA A 81 -2.21 5.72 -19.88
C ALA A 81 -3.35 4.79 -20.39
N PRO A 82 -4.66 5.10 -20.23
CA PRO A 82 -5.73 4.26 -20.77
C PRO A 82 -5.69 4.14 -22.31
N TYR A 83 -5.18 5.16 -23.00
CA TYR A 83 -5.04 5.17 -24.46
C TYR A 83 -3.72 4.57 -24.92
N ALA A 84 -2.65 4.76 -24.14
CA ALA A 84 -1.34 4.16 -24.43
C ALA A 84 -1.35 2.64 -24.19
N TYR A 85 -2.13 2.17 -23.22
CA TYR A 85 -2.20 0.76 -22.80
C TYR A 85 -3.66 0.29 -22.73
N PRO A 86 -4.35 0.18 -23.89
CA PRO A 86 -5.76 -0.15 -23.93
C PRO A 86 -6.06 -1.53 -23.30
N ALA A 87 -7.29 -1.69 -22.82
CA ALA A 87 -7.80 -2.96 -22.33
C ALA A 87 -7.80 -4.02 -23.43
N VAL A 88 -7.25 -5.20 -23.13
CA VAL A 88 -7.32 -6.36 -24.04
C VAL A 88 -8.07 -7.47 -23.32
N TRP A 89 -9.27 -7.74 -23.82
CA TRP A 89 -10.16 -8.77 -23.29
C TRP A 89 -9.91 -10.12 -23.95
N GLY A 90 -10.13 -11.19 -23.19
CA GLY A 90 -10.08 -12.57 -23.67
C GLY A 90 -11.24 -13.40 -23.13
N ALA A 91 -11.20 -14.71 -23.42
CA ALA A 91 -12.22 -15.65 -23.01
C ALA A 91 -12.30 -15.81 -21.48
N MET A 92 -13.39 -16.45 -21.01
CA MET A 92 -13.54 -16.82 -19.61
C MET A 92 -12.41 -17.74 -19.14
N THR A 93 -11.75 -17.36 -18.06
CA THR A 93 -10.60 -18.11 -17.52
C THR A 93 -10.54 -17.99 -16.01
N ARG A 94 -9.62 -18.75 -15.40
CA ARG A 94 -9.21 -18.59 -14.01
C ARG A 94 -8.11 -17.53 -13.90
N GLY A 95 -8.16 -16.73 -12.84
CA GLY A 95 -7.19 -15.66 -12.64
C GLY A 95 -7.36 -14.89 -11.34
N PHE A 96 -6.52 -13.87 -11.20
CA PHE A 96 -6.58 -12.93 -10.08
C PHE A 96 -7.62 -11.86 -10.38
N PRO A 97 -8.61 -11.63 -9.51
CA PRO A 97 -9.66 -10.64 -9.76
C PRO A 97 -9.09 -9.22 -9.94
N THR A 98 -9.69 -8.42 -10.81
CA THR A 98 -9.35 -6.99 -10.99
C THR A 98 -10.64 -6.17 -11.11
N ILE A 99 -10.53 -4.85 -11.26
CA ILE A 99 -11.66 -3.92 -11.33
C ILE A 99 -12.57 -4.10 -10.11
N CYS A 100 -13.79 -4.61 -10.27
CA CYS A 100 -14.78 -4.81 -9.22
C CYS A 100 -14.53 -6.06 -8.36
N GLY A 101 -13.50 -6.87 -8.67
CA GLY A 101 -13.21 -8.07 -7.90
C GLY A 101 -12.33 -7.84 -6.66
N VAL A 102 -11.78 -6.63 -6.49
CA VAL A 102 -10.81 -6.30 -5.41
C VAL A 102 -11.15 -4.95 -4.77
N ALA A 103 -10.82 -4.79 -3.49
CA ALA A 103 -10.95 -3.52 -2.80
C ALA A 103 -10.08 -2.44 -3.50
N PRO A 104 -10.54 -1.18 -3.55
CA PRO A 104 -11.76 -0.64 -2.93
C PRO A 104 -13.03 -0.77 -3.80
N LEU A 105 -12.95 -1.30 -5.02
CA LEU A 105 -14.09 -1.32 -5.94
C LEU A 105 -15.10 -2.44 -5.67
N LYS A 106 -14.65 -3.56 -5.07
CA LYS A 106 -15.48 -4.72 -4.73
C LYS A 106 -16.69 -4.39 -3.86
N GLU A 107 -16.50 -3.55 -2.86
CA GLU A 107 -17.55 -3.18 -1.90
C GLU A 107 -18.62 -2.27 -2.50
N ILE A 108 -18.29 -1.55 -3.58
CA ILE A 108 -19.12 -0.47 -4.11
C ILE A 108 -19.89 -0.89 -5.37
N VAL A 109 -19.34 -1.84 -6.14
CA VAL A 109 -19.83 -2.18 -7.49
C VAL A 109 -20.42 -3.60 -7.59
N GLY A 110 -20.31 -4.41 -6.53
CA GLY A 110 -20.69 -5.83 -6.55
C GLY A 110 -22.15 -6.09 -6.97
N THR A 111 -22.36 -6.48 -8.23
CA THR A 111 -23.62 -7.07 -8.71
C THR A 111 -23.32 -8.29 -9.56
N GLY A 112 -23.82 -9.47 -9.13
CA GLY A 112 -24.17 -10.69 -9.89
C GLY A 112 -23.23 -11.34 -10.91
N GLU A 113 -22.34 -10.61 -11.57
CA GLU A 113 -21.46 -11.06 -12.64
C GLU A 113 -20.07 -11.42 -12.10
N PRO A 114 -19.40 -12.42 -12.69
CA PRO A 114 -18.04 -12.75 -12.32
C PRO A 114 -17.09 -11.58 -12.63
N PRO A 115 -16.21 -11.18 -11.69
CA PRO A 115 -15.29 -10.08 -11.93
C PRO A 115 -14.30 -10.43 -13.04
N PRO A 116 -13.83 -9.45 -13.83
CA PRO A 116 -12.68 -9.62 -14.71
C PRO A 116 -11.48 -10.15 -13.93
N VAL A 117 -10.66 -10.97 -14.59
CA VAL A 117 -9.48 -11.56 -13.97
C VAL A 117 -8.23 -11.37 -14.83
N TRP A 118 -7.09 -11.13 -14.19
CA TRP A 118 -5.80 -11.35 -14.82
C TRP A 118 -5.54 -12.86 -14.95
N PRO A 119 -5.44 -13.40 -16.17
CA PRO A 119 -5.32 -14.85 -16.36
C PRO A 119 -4.07 -15.42 -15.68
N HIS A 120 -4.27 -16.36 -14.76
CA HIS A 120 -3.17 -17.06 -14.10
C HIS A 120 -3.67 -18.35 -13.44
N PRO A 121 -2.93 -19.48 -13.52
CA PRO A 121 -3.34 -20.75 -12.91
C PRO A 121 -3.59 -20.68 -11.39
N GLU A 122 -2.80 -19.89 -10.68
CA GLU A 122 -2.93 -19.68 -9.21
C GLU A 122 -4.06 -18.73 -8.80
N GLY A 123 -4.78 -18.14 -9.76
CA GLY A 123 -5.88 -17.21 -9.48
C GLY A 123 -7.00 -17.85 -8.64
N VAL A 124 -7.77 -17.06 -7.89
CA VAL A 124 -8.85 -17.57 -7.03
C VAL A 124 -10.25 -17.34 -7.61
N ALA A 125 -10.36 -16.56 -8.69
CA ALA A 125 -11.62 -16.21 -9.32
C ALA A 125 -11.70 -16.75 -10.75
N ARG A 126 -12.92 -16.89 -11.25
CA ARG A 126 -13.21 -17.17 -12.66
C ARG A 126 -13.99 -15.99 -13.23
N GLY A 127 -13.58 -15.53 -14.41
CA GLY A 127 -14.23 -14.41 -15.08
C GLY A 127 -13.61 -14.10 -16.44
N PRO A 128 -14.07 -13.04 -17.13
CA PRO A 128 -13.49 -12.64 -18.41
C PRO A 128 -12.02 -12.26 -18.22
N ALA A 129 -11.16 -12.75 -19.11
CA ALA A 129 -9.75 -12.40 -19.09
C ALA A 129 -9.57 -10.91 -19.42
N LEU A 130 -8.85 -10.18 -18.56
CA LEU A 130 -8.26 -8.89 -18.88
C LEU A 130 -6.74 -9.07 -18.89
N LEU A 131 -6.08 -8.86 -20.02
CA LEU A 131 -4.64 -9.06 -20.09
C LEU A 131 -3.92 -8.04 -19.18
N PRO A 132 -3.01 -8.49 -18.30
CA PRO A 132 -2.22 -7.59 -17.47
C PRO A 132 -1.24 -6.78 -18.33
N LEU A 133 -0.74 -5.66 -17.80
CA LEU A 133 0.26 -4.83 -18.47
C LEU A 133 1.52 -5.62 -18.89
N TYR A 134 1.89 -6.65 -18.12
CA TYR A 134 2.92 -7.62 -18.51
C TYR A 134 2.63 -8.98 -17.89
N ARG A 135 3.22 -10.04 -18.45
CA ARG A 135 2.89 -11.44 -18.16
C ARG A 135 2.88 -11.79 -16.66
N ASN A 136 3.89 -11.36 -15.91
CA ASN A 136 4.08 -11.72 -14.50
C ASN A 136 3.50 -10.69 -13.51
N LEU A 137 2.83 -9.65 -14.00
CA LEU A 137 2.21 -8.62 -13.15
C LEU A 137 1.27 -9.19 -12.08
N PRO A 138 0.45 -10.22 -12.35
CA PRO A 138 -0.48 -10.71 -11.32
C PRO A 138 0.24 -11.28 -10.10
N LEU A 139 1.45 -11.84 -10.29
CA LEU A 139 2.29 -12.33 -9.21
C LEU A 139 2.92 -11.16 -8.42
N ALA A 140 3.39 -10.12 -9.12
CA ALA A 140 3.89 -8.91 -8.47
C ALA A 140 2.81 -8.20 -7.64
N ALA A 141 1.58 -8.14 -8.17
CA ALA A 141 0.44 -7.55 -7.49
C ALA A 141 0.01 -8.40 -6.28
N ARG A 142 -0.03 -9.73 -6.40
CA ARG A 142 -0.40 -10.63 -5.28
C ARG A 142 0.44 -10.38 -4.03
N ASP A 143 1.74 -10.14 -4.22
CA ASP A 143 2.69 -9.98 -3.12
C ASP A 143 2.76 -8.52 -2.60
N ASP A 144 1.95 -7.60 -3.14
CA ASP A 144 1.89 -6.19 -2.76
C ASP A 144 0.47 -5.63 -2.93
N LEU A 145 -0.29 -5.59 -1.83
CA LEU A 145 -1.69 -5.13 -1.84
C LEU A 145 -1.85 -3.67 -2.28
N ALA A 146 -0.88 -2.81 -1.97
CA ALA A 146 -0.94 -1.40 -2.36
C ALA A 146 -0.76 -1.25 -3.88
N LEU A 147 0.20 -1.97 -4.45
CA LEU A 147 0.37 -2.08 -5.90
C LEU A 147 -0.86 -2.71 -6.56
N TYR A 148 -1.40 -3.79 -5.98
CA TYR A 148 -2.60 -4.45 -6.47
C TYR A 148 -3.75 -3.46 -6.61
N ALA A 149 -4.06 -2.72 -5.54
CA ALA A 149 -5.14 -1.74 -5.54
C ALA A 149 -4.94 -0.67 -6.62
N LEU A 150 -3.72 -0.13 -6.78
CA LEU A 150 -3.40 0.83 -7.83
C LEU A 150 -3.63 0.25 -9.25
N LEU A 151 -3.22 -0.99 -9.47
CA LEU A 151 -3.39 -1.68 -10.75
C LEU A 151 -4.86 -1.99 -11.06
N ALA A 152 -5.62 -2.44 -10.06
CA ALA A 152 -7.05 -2.70 -10.21
C ALA A 152 -7.85 -1.42 -10.51
N LEU A 153 -7.47 -0.30 -9.89
CA LEU A 153 -8.04 1.02 -10.21
C LEU A 153 -7.67 1.45 -11.63
N PHE A 154 -6.42 1.24 -12.05
CA PHE A 154 -6.04 1.54 -13.44
C PHE A 154 -6.79 0.67 -14.45
N ASP A 155 -7.01 -0.61 -14.16
CA ASP A 155 -7.84 -1.48 -14.98
C ASP A 155 -9.30 -1.00 -15.06
N ALA A 156 -9.86 -0.56 -13.93
CA ALA A 156 -11.18 0.04 -13.90
C ALA A 156 -11.24 1.32 -14.74
N LEU A 157 -10.18 2.11 -14.76
CA LEU A 157 -10.08 3.32 -15.59
C LEU A 157 -10.07 3.00 -17.10
N ARG A 158 -9.32 1.97 -17.52
CA ARG A 158 -9.16 1.63 -18.95
C ARG A 158 -10.21 0.67 -19.50
N ALA A 159 -10.87 -0.10 -18.65
CA ALA A 159 -11.76 -1.19 -19.07
C ALA A 159 -13.11 -1.23 -18.33
N GLY A 160 -13.28 -0.43 -17.27
CA GLY A 160 -14.49 -0.46 -16.46
C GLY A 160 -15.68 0.27 -17.07
N ARG A 161 -16.86 0.03 -16.48
CA ARG A 161 -18.11 0.74 -16.74
C ARG A 161 -18.01 2.19 -16.24
N ALA A 162 -18.97 3.04 -16.60
CA ALA A 162 -18.96 4.47 -16.23
C ALA A 162 -18.73 4.71 -14.72
N ARG A 163 -19.48 3.99 -13.86
CA ARG A 163 -19.34 4.07 -12.40
C ARG A 163 -17.97 3.61 -11.88
N GLU A 164 -17.42 2.54 -12.47
CA GLU A 164 -16.09 2.02 -12.10
C GLU A 164 -14.99 3.02 -12.48
N ARG A 165 -15.09 3.61 -13.68
CA ARG A 165 -14.16 4.62 -14.18
C ARG A 165 -14.20 5.90 -13.34
N GLU A 166 -15.38 6.35 -12.94
CA GLU A 166 -15.54 7.53 -12.09
C GLU A 166 -14.90 7.31 -10.71
N LEU A 167 -15.20 6.18 -10.07
CA LEU A 167 -14.61 5.81 -8.78
C LEU A 167 -13.09 5.63 -8.89
N ALA A 168 -12.62 4.94 -9.92
CA ALA A 168 -11.19 4.77 -10.18
C ALA A 168 -10.48 6.10 -10.36
N THR A 169 -11.08 7.03 -11.12
CA THR A 169 -10.54 8.38 -11.34
C THR A 169 -10.36 9.11 -10.02
N ARG A 170 -11.40 9.15 -9.17
CA ARG A 170 -11.35 9.82 -7.86
C ARG A 170 -10.26 9.21 -6.97
N LEU A 171 -10.27 7.89 -6.83
CA LEU A 171 -9.37 7.15 -5.95
C LEU A 171 -7.91 7.15 -6.41
N LEU A 172 -7.65 7.18 -7.72
CA LEU A 172 -6.31 7.37 -8.27
C LEU A 172 -5.83 8.82 -8.07
N LYS A 173 -6.73 9.79 -8.25
CA LYS A 173 -6.41 11.20 -7.98
C LYS A 173 -5.99 11.41 -6.53
N GLU A 174 -6.75 10.88 -5.56
CA GLU A 174 -6.41 10.95 -4.13
C GLU A 174 -5.05 10.32 -3.81
N ARG A 175 -4.72 9.17 -4.42
CA ARG A 175 -3.43 8.48 -4.20
C ARG A 175 -2.25 9.16 -4.89
N LEU A 176 -2.50 9.92 -5.96
CA LEU A 176 -1.47 10.55 -6.79
C LEU A 176 -1.42 12.08 -6.62
N SER A 177 -2.28 12.69 -5.81
CA SER A 177 -2.26 14.14 -5.54
C SER A 177 -1.22 14.53 -4.49
N GLY A 178 -0.56 13.56 -3.84
CA GLY A 178 0.39 13.82 -2.76
C GLY A 178 -0.26 14.48 -1.54
N GLU A 179 -1.59 14.57 -1.47
CA GLU A 179 -2.31 15.10 -0.29
C GLU A 179 -2.19 14.14 0.89
N ALA A 180 -2.15 12.82 0.62
CA ALA A 180 -1.74 11.81 1.60
C ALA A 180 -0.29 12.01 2.10
N SER A 181 0.55 12.71 1.33
CA SER A 181 1.94 13.05 1.66
C SER A 181 2.12 14.47 2.22
N ARG A 182 1.12 15.35 2.10
CA ARG A 182 1.11 16.70 2.68
C ARG A 182 0.54 16.72 4.09
N GLU A 183 -0.34 15.78 4.44
CA GLU A 183 -0.71 15.54 5.85
C GLU A 183 0.44 14.96 6.68
N SER A 184 1.47 14.39 6.03
CA SER A 184 2.71 13.92 6.69
C SER A 184 3.87 14.93 6.67
N ALA A 185 3.68 16.15 6.13
CA ALA A 185 4.75 17.17 6.03
C ALA A 185 4.42 18.51 6.71
N GLY A 186 3.23 18.63 7.32
CA GLY A 186 2.89 19.71 8.24
C GLY A 186 2.92 19.21 9.68
N VAL A 187 4.11 19.00 10.25
CA VAL A 187 4.24 18.70 11.68
C VAL A 187 4.01 20.00 12.45
N ASN A 188 2.76 20.27 12.84
CA ASN A 188 2.52 21.08 14.03
C ASN A 188 2.94 20.23 15.23
N GLY A 189 3.80 20.78 16.09
CA GLY A 189 4.45 20.07 17.20
C GLY A 189 3.52 19.49 18.28
N ASP A 190 2.20 19.65 18.15
CA ASP A 190 1.20 19.18 19.11
C ASP A 190 0.57 17.82 18.74
N ASP A 191 0.80 17.30 17.53
CA ASP A 191 0.13 16.07 17.02
C ASP A 191 1.07 14.84 16.95
N ALA A 192 2.22 14.95 17.60
CA ALA A 192 3.29 13.95 17.61
C ALA A 192 3.30 13.18 18.96
N VAL A 193 3.01 11.88 18.92
CA VAL A 193 3.19 10.98 20.06
C VAL A 193 4.63 10.49 20.07
N VAL A 194 5.41 10.96 21.05
CA VAL A 194 6.77 10.47 21.26
C VAL A 194 6.75 9.19 22.10
N ILE A 195 7.39 8.16 21.54
CA ILE A 195 7.52 6.83 22.11
C ILE A 195 9.00 6.59 22.40
N GLY A 196 9.31 6.32 23.66
CA GLY A 196 10.69 6.28 24.11
C GLY A 196 11.39 7.64 23.96
N LYS A 197 12.55 7.65 23.29
CA LYS A 197 13.37 8.86 23.07
C LYS A 197 13.28 9.41 21.64
N ASP A 198 13.22 8.53 20.64
CA ASP A 198 13.44 8.93 19.23
C ASP A 198 12.33 8.48 18.27
N LEU A 199 11.33 7.70 18.73
CA LEU A 199 10.26 7.21 17.87
C LEU A 199 9.06 8.16 17.94
N THR A 200 8.82 8.89 16.85
CA THR A 200 7.68 9.81 16.74
C THR A 200 6.61 9.22 15.86
N VAL A 201 5.39 9.16 16.38
CA VAL A 201 4.22 8.65 15.66
C VAL A 201 3.15 9.74 15.61
N SER A 202 2.48 9.90 14.46
CA SER A 202 1.37 10.85 14.35
C SER A 202 0.16 10.38 15.15
N ARG A 203 -0.36 11.24 16.03
CA ARG A 203 -1.56 10.97 16.83
C ARG A 203 -2.79 10.81 15.93
N LYS A 204 -2.90 11.65 14.90
CA LYS A 204 -3.97 11.56 13.90
C LYS A 204 -3.91 10.22 13.14
N ALA A 205 -2.73 9.77 12.72
CA ALA A 205 -2.59 8.49 12.04
C ALA A 205 -2.92 7.31 12.97
N LEU A 206 -2.55 7.40 14.25
CA LEU A 206 -2.95 6.44 15.28
C LEU A 206 -4.48 6.39 15.44
N ASN A 207 -5.14 7.54 15.54
CA ASN A 207 -6.60 7.62 15.68
C ASN A 207 -7.33 7.09 14.43
N SER A 208 -6.91 7.47 13.22
CA SER A 208 -7.52 6.92 11.98
C SER A 208 -7.32 5.42 11.84
N LEU A 209 -6.17 4.88 12.29
CA LEU A 209 -5.95 3.43 12.32
C LEU A 209 -6.90 2.79 13.34
N ALA A 210 -7.07 3.39 14.52
CA ALA A 210 -7.97 2.89 15.54
C ALA A 210 -9.43 2.87 15.09
N GLU A 211 -9.93 3.93 14.47
CA GLU A 211 -11.28 3.97 13.89
C GLU A 211 -11.46 2.87 12.83
N ARG A 212 -10.49 2.72 11.91
CA ARG A 212 -10.56 1.74 10.82
C ARG A 212 -10.55 0.29 11.30
N PHE A 213 -9.81 0.01 12.37
CA PHE A 213 -9.70 -1.33 12.94
C PHE A 213 -10.59 -1.55 14.16
N HIS A 214 -11.48 -0.60 14.49
CA HIS A 214 -12.34 -0.63 15.67
C HIS A 214 -11.56 -0.91 16.97
N ILE A 215 -10.41 -0.25 17.11
CA ILE A 215 -9.56 -0.36 18.30
C ILE A 215 -10.09 0.63 19.34
N ARG A 216 -10.68 0.09 20.40
CA ARG A 216 -11.13 0.85 21.55
C ARG A 216 -9.95 1.39 22.37
N ARG A 217 -8.92 0.56 22.57
CA ARG A 217 -7.75 0.91 23.38
C ARG A 217 -6.48 0.37 22.76
N LEU A 218 -5.47 1.25 22.65
CA LEU A 218 -4.13 0.90 22.19
C LEU A 218 -3.14 1.33 23.25
N SER A 219 -2.37 0.39 23.77
CA SER A 219 -1.31 0.66 24.75
C SER A 219 0.00 0.05 24.29
N ILE A 220 1.10 0.73 24.61
CA ILE A 220 2.45 0.22 24.38
C ILE A 220 3.07 -0.22 25.70
N PHE A 221 3.86 -1.29 25.67
CA PHE A 221 4.59 -1.77 26.83
C PHE A 221 6.00 -2.22 26.44
N GLY A 222 6.74 -2.79 27.39
CA GLY A 222 8.05 -3.35 27.10
C GLY A 222 9.13 -2.30 26.84
N SER A 223 10.11 -2.65 25.99
CA SER A 223 11.30 -1.83 25.74
C SER A 223 10.97 -0.45 25.15
N ALA A 224 9.90 -0.37 24.36
CA ALA A 224 9.38 0.87 23.78
C ALA A 224 8.81 1.84 24.81
N ALA A 225 8.05 1.33 25.78
CA ALA A 225 7.51 2.17 26.85
C ALA A 225 8.59 2.65 27.82
N ARG A 226 9.65 1.86 28.04
CA ARG A 226 10.80 2.23 28.89
C ARG A 226 11.84 3.13 28.22
N GLY A 227 11.73 3.37 26.91
CA GLY A 227 12.69 4.16 26.15
C GLY A 227 14.05 3.46 25.95
N GLU A 228 14.04 2.12 25.94
CA GLU A 228 15.22 1.26 25.77
C GLU A 228 15.24 0.59 24.38
N LEU A 229 14.52 1.16 23.40
CA LEU A 229 14.43 0.63 22.03
C LEU A 229 15.81 0.56 21.36
N ARG A 230 16.21 -0.64 20.93
CA ARG A 230 17.35 -0.85 20.03
C ARG A 230 16.88 -0.82 18.57
N PRO A 231 17.77 -0.67 17.57
CA PRO A 231 17.39 -0.69 16.16
C PRO A 231 16.69 -1.98 15.70
N ASP A 232 16.99 -3.10 16.35
CA ASP A 232 16.45 -4.44 16.10
C ASP A 232 15.27 -4.81 17.02
N SER A 233 14.90 -3.93 17.96
CA SER A 233 13.79 -4.17 18.88
C SER A 233 12.44 -4.17 18.16
N ASP A 234 11.62 -5.15 18.53
CA ASP A 234 10.19 -5.20 18.31
C ASP A 234 9.45 -4.16 19.17
N ILE A 235 8.21 -3.89 18.77
CA ILE A 235 7.30 -2.99 19.46
C ILE A 235 6.12 -3.81 20.00
N ASP A 236 6.03 -3.89 21.31
CA ASP A 236 4.98 -4.62 22.01
C ASP A 236 3.74 -3.75 22.22
N LEU A 237 2.61 -4.14 21.64
CA LEU A 237 1.34 -3.41 21.71
C LEU A 237 0.22 -4.27 22.29
N LEU A 238 -0.49 -3.72 23.26
CA LEU A 238 -1.74 -4.27 23.79
C LEU A 238 -2.90 -3.57 23.10
N VAL A 239 -3.73 -4.35 22.41
CA VAL A 239 -4.86 -3.86 21.61
C VAL A 239 -6.16 -4.41 22.16
N GLU A 240 -7.08 -3.53 22.53
CA GLU A 240 -8.47 -3.86 22.88
C GLU A 240 -9.39 -3.36 21.76
N PHE A 241 -10.22 -4.25 21.22
CA PHE A 241 -11.20 -3.93 20.20
C PHE A 241 -12.57 -3.59 20.81
N GLU A 242 -13.40 -2.89 20.04
CA GLU A 242 -14.80 -2.66 20.43
C GLU A 242 -15.58 -3.99 20.55
N PRO A 243 -16.50 -4.13 21.53
CA PRO A 243 -17.26 -5.36 21.75
C PRO A 243 -18.11 -5.82 20.55
N GLU A 244 -18.55 -4.88 19.72
CA GLU A 244 -19.36 -5.11 18.51
C GLU A 244 -18.53 -5.06 17.22
N GLY A 245 -17.22 -4.78 17.34
CA GLY A 245 -16.44 -4.20 16.26
C GLY A 245 -15.23 -5.00 15.78
N ALA A 246 -14.93 -6.20 16.30
CA ALA A 246 -13.89 -7.03 15.67
C ALA A 246 -14.43 -7.56 14.32
N PRO A 247 -14.02 -6.99 13.17
CA PRO A 247 -14.62 -7.36 11.90
C PRO A 247 -14.11 -8.76 11.56
N SER A 248 -15.02 -9.65 11.16
CA SER A 248 -14.68 -10.97 10.61
C SER A 248 -13.81 -10.94 9.34
N LEU A 249 -13.41 -9.74 8.90
CA LEU A 249 -12.74 -9.40 7.65
C LEU A 249 -11.25 -9.08 7.81
N TRP A 250 -10.75 -8.83 9.03
CA TRP A 250 -9.34 -8.48 9.25
C TRP A 250 -8.56 -9.61 9.90
N THR A 251 -7.32 -9.82 9.46
CA THR A 251 -6.38 -10.75 10.11
C THR A 251 -5.44 -10.02 11.05
N GLN A 252 -4.99 -10.68 12.12
CA GLN A 252 -3.98 -10.14 13.05
C GLN A 252 -2.71 -9.65 12.30
N THR A 253 -2.40 -10.26 11.16
CA THR A 253 -1.31 -9.89 10.27
C THR A 253 -1.49 -8.52 9.61
N GLU A 254 -2.69 -8.17 9.15
CA GLU A 254 -2.95 -6.86 8.53
C GLU A 254 -2.83 -5.71 9.54
N LEU A 255 -3.32 -5.94 10.76
CA LEU A 255 -3.15 -4.97 11.85
C LEU A 255 -1.66 -4.80 12.21
N GLN A 256 -0.92 -5.90 12.31
CA GLN A 256 0.52 -5.87 12.58
C GLN A 256 1.29 -5.12 11.49
N ASP A 257 0.97 -5.33 10.22
CA ASP A 257 1.65 -4.67 9.10
C ASP A 257 1.38 -3.15 9.08
N GLU A 258 0.13 -2.74 9.30
CA GLU A 258 -0.24 -1.31 9.33
C GLU A 258 0.37 -0.61 10.55
N LEU A 259 0.37 -1.25 11.73
CA LEU A 259 1.07 -0.75 12.90
C LEU A 259 2.58 -0.67 12.64
N SER A 260 3.18 -1.71 12.06
CA SER A 260 4.60 -1.75 11.73
C SER A 260 5.02 -0.56 10.86
N ARG A 261 4.25 -0.25 9.80
CA ARG A 261 4.47 0.95 8.98
C ARG A 261 4.37 2.24 9.79
N LEU A 262 3.35 2.34 10.65
CA LEU A 262 3.14 3.51 11.49
C LEU A 262 4.27 3.73 12.50
N PHE A 263 4.90 2.65 12.97
CA PHE A 263 6.07 2.69 13.85
C PHE A 263 7.42 2.62 13.10
N GLY A 264 7.47 3.12 11.86
CA GLY A 264 8.71 3.28 11.11
C GLY A 264 9.26 1.99 10.49
N GLY A 265 8.40 1.00 10.25
CA GLY A 265 8.74 -0.29 9.62
C GLY A 265 9.31 -1.34 10.57
N ARG A 266 9.21 -1.12 11.89
CA ARG A 266 9.70 -2.06 12.91
C ARG A 266 8.74 -3.23 13.10
N PRO A 267 9.22 -4.44 13.42
CA PRO A 267 8.35 -5.54 13.79
C PRO A 267 7.47 -5.14 14.98
N VAL A 268 6.17 -5.46 14.91
CA VAL A 268 5.20 -5.15 15.97
C VAL A 268 4.62 -6.47 16.46
N ASP A 269 4.70 -6.71 17.77
CA ASP A 269 3.95 -7.78 18.42
C ASP A 269 2.64 -7.22 18.98
N VAL A 270 1.53 -7.85 18.60
CA VAL A 270 0.18 -7.41 19.00
C VAL A 270 -0.40 -8.46 19.91
N VAL A 271 -0.64 -8.08 21.16
CA VAL A 271 -1.23 -8.95 22.18
C VAL A 271 -2.63 -8.48 22.57
N PRO A 272 -3.58 -9.40 22.77
CA PRO A 272 -4.92 -9.05 23.19
C PRO A 272 -5.01 -8.99 24.74
N PRO A 273 -6.07 -8.38 25.32
CA PRO A 273 -6.15 -8.10 26.75
C PRO A 273 -6.18 -9.35 27.63
N GLU A 274 -6.55 -10.52 27.08
CA GLU A 274 -6.58 -11.80 27.80
C GLU A 274 -5.20 -12.21 28.32
N VAL A 275 -4.12 -11.71 27.73
CA VAL A 275 -2.75 -11.92 28.21
C VAL A 275 -2.59 -11.41 29.65
N LEU A 276 -3.34 -10.38 30.04
CA LEU A 276 -3.38 -9.87 31.40
C LEU A 276 -4.09 -10.81 32.39
N ARG A 277 -4.75 -11.89 31.96
CA ARG A 277 -5.32 -12.89 32.90
C ARG A 277 -4.23 -13.63 33.69
N ASN A 278 -3.03 -13.77 33.11
CA ASN A 278 -1.89 -14.38 33.78
C ASN A 278 -1.27 -13.39 34.79
N PRO A 279 -1.22 -13.70 36.11
CA PRO A 279 -0.73 -12.80 37.14
C PRO A 279 0.72 -12.33 36.94
N TYR A 280 1.57 -13.17 36.33
CA TYR A 280 2.98 -12.83 36.07
C TYR A 280 3.12 -11.89 34.88
N ARG A 281 2.40 -12.15 33.78
CA ARG A 281 2.40 -11.26 32.60
C ARG A 281 1.72 -9.93 32.92
N ARG A 282 0.63 -9.95 33.70
CA ARG A 282 -0.04 -8.74 34.20
C ARG A 282 0.92 -7.81 34.94
N LYS A 283 1.63 -8.32 35.95
CA LYS A 283 2.59 -7.52 36.72
C LYS A 283 3.71 -6.93 35.86
N ALA A 284 4.18 -7.66 34.84
CA ALA A 284 5.23 -7.19 33.94
C ALA A 284 4.71 -6.13 32.95
N ILE A 285 3.52 -6.34 32.39
CA ILE A 285 2.93 -5.46 31.37
C ILE A 285 2.38 -4.18 32.01
N GLU A 286 1.59 -4.28 33.07
CA GLU A 286 0.96 -3.12 33.73
C GLU A 286 1.97 -2.12 34.29
N ARG A 287 3.14 -2.61 34.74
CA ARG A 287 4.21 -1.75 35.29
C ARG A 287 4.74 -0.76 34.25
N ASP A 288 4.82 -1.20 33.00
CA ASP A 288 5.45 -0.46 31.91
C ASP A 288 4.40 -0.02 30.86
N LEU A 289 3.10 -0.10 31.18
CA LEU A 289 2.03 0.18 30.23
C LEU A 289 1.85 1.69 30.03
N LYS A 290 2.00 2.15 28.78
CA LYS A 290 1.70 3.52 28.39
C LYS A 290 0.55 3.52 27.39
N VAL A 291 -0.55 4.18 27.74
CA VAL A 291 -1.72 4.25 26.87
C VAL A 291 -1.44 5.22 25.72
N LEU A 292 -1.64 4.76 24.49
CA LEU A 292 -1.53 5.56 23.28
C LEU A 292 -2.90 6.04 22.82
N ILE A 293 -3.93 5.21 22.88
CA ILE A 293 -5.32 5.56 22.56
C ILE A 293 -6.20 5.02 23.68
N ASP A 294 -7.11 5.87 24.15
CA ASP A 294 -8.12 5.52 25.15
C ASP A 294 -9.42 6.20 24.74
N GLU A 295 -10.31 5.46 24.09
CA GLU A 295 -11.71 5.89 24.00
C GLU A 295 -12.37 5.52 25.32
N ALA A 296 -12.33 6.48 26.26
CA ALA A 296 -13.14 6.40 27.46
C ALA A 296 -14.61 6.29 27.03
N ALA A 297 -15.26 5.21 27.47
CA ALA A 297 -16.69 4.96 27.26
C ALA A 297 -17.56 6.09 27.81
#